data_AF-A0A9E5M3Y7-F1
#
_entry.id   AF-A0A9E5M3Y7-F1
#
_cell.length_a   1.000
_cell.length_b   1.000
_cell.length_c   1.000
_cell.angle_alpha   90.00
_cell.angle_beta   90.00
_cell.angle_gamma   90.00
#
_symmetry.space_group_name_H-M   'P 1'
#
loop_
_entity.id
_entity.type
_entity.pdbx_description
1 polymer ?
#
loop_
_entity_poly.entity_id
_entity_poly.type
_entity_poly.pdbx_seq_one_letter_code
_entity_poly.pdbx_strand_id
1 'polypeptide(L)'
;MELGPAESKLQLSQVAALLVGRYDNEPQRYYLKGMKRGATAPARLHVLIQPVAEKPLTFTLEERDGSEHDEVSRQGKLTLEADAATRQVLMKLDAGALQCVWGWSRRNTVWMATPVGACRGFTDRGIAGKTLWLGADEFWLESPKESVLTELGRAHNYECYIALQPHDAKPQIFTGLHLHDRGGTLEVKTDETPARTLTLSLRRGMWPSNSGNNLVELLSLYLHEPGNPAILGSGWATPEATRVGFGTEEEGVANGKTANARCKRID
;
A
#
# COMPACT_ATOMS: atom_id res chain seq x y z
N MET A 1 29.71 20.63 1.03
CA MET A 1 29.44 20.73 -0.43
C MET A 1 28.14 21.49 -0.55
N GLU A 2 28.20 22.65 -1.19
CA GLU A 2 27.15 23.66 -1.20
C GLU A 2 26.22 23.43 -2.42
N LEU A 3 24.94 23.11 -2.21
CA LEU A 3 24.01 22.74 -3.30
C LEU A 3 23.57 23.95 -4.12
N GLY A 4 23.54 23.86 -5.45
CA GLY A 4 23.06 24.96 -6.31
C GLY A 4 21.52 25.00 -6.46
N PRO A 5 20.92 26.12 -6.94
CA PRO A 5 19.47 26.22 -7.18
C PRO A 5 18.89 25.14 -8.12
N ALA A 6 19.70 24.64 -9.07
CA ALA A 6 19.32 23.54 -9.95
C ALA A 6 19.28 22.19 -9.22
N GLU A 7 20.16 22.01 -8.24
CA GLU A 7 20.26 20.79 -7.46
C GLU A 7 19.06 20.65 -6.52
N SER A 8 18.68 21.70 -5.79
CA SER A 8 17.48 21.66 -4.94
C SER A 8 16.20 21.38 -5.72
N LYS A 9 16.09 21.82 -6.99
CA LYS A 9 14.96 21.47 -7.87
C LYS A 9 14.94 19.99 -8.26
N LEU A 10 16.11 19.41 -8.56
CA LEU A 10 16.24 17.98 -8.86
C LEU A 10 15.92 17.12 -7.64
N GLN A 11 16.38 17.54 -6.46
CA GLN A 11 16.08 16.87 -5.21
C GLN A 11 14.57 16.92 -4.90
N LEU A 12 13.95 18.09 -5.10
CA LEU A 12 12.51 18.27 -4.94
C LEU A 12 11.71 17.31 -5.83
N SER A 13 12.07 17.19 -7.12
CA SER A 13 11.36 16.27 -8.02
C SER A 13 11.58 14.80 -7.66
N GLN A 14 12.76 14.42 -7.18
CA GLN A 14 13.05 13.07 -6.71
C GLN A 14 12.22 12.71 -5.47
N VAL A 15 12.20 13.57 -4.44
CA VAL A 15 11.38 13.36 -3.24
C VAL A 15 9.90 13.29 -3.62
N ALA A 16 9.42 14.19 -4.47
CA ALA A 16 8.02 14.21 -4.90
C ALA A 16 7.59 12.92 -5.62
N ALA A 17 8.41 12.44 -6.56
CA ALA A 17 8.13 11.21 -7.29
C ALA A 17 8.09 9.99 -6.37
N LEU A 18 9.02 9.94 -5.40
CA LEU A 18 9.06 8.88 -4.39
C LEU A 18 8.00 9.02 -3.32
N LEU A 19 7.41 10.19 -3.09
CA LEU A 19 6.44 10.38 -2.02
C LEU A 19 5.04 9.91 -2.45
N VAL A 20 4.66 10.17 -3.70
CA VAL A 20 3.36 9.78 -4.26
C VAL A 20 3.23 8.25 -4.23
N GLY A 21 2.15 7.77 -3.64
CA GLY A 21 1.87 6.34 -3.57
C GLY A 21 0.88 5.97 -2.48
N ARG A 22 0.59 4.67 -2.44
CA ARG A 22 -0.15 4.01 -1.36
C ARG A 22 0.84 3.12 -0.60
N TYR A 23 0.84 3.19 0.73
CA TYR A 23 1.77 2.46 1.58
C TYR A 23 1.04 1.77 2.73
N ASP A 24 1.50 0.58 3.13
CA ASP A 24 0.88 -0.20 4.19
C ASP A 24 1.92 -1.06 4.93
N ASN A 25 1.80 -1.18 6.27
CA ASN A 25 2.71 -1.98 7.10
C ASN A 25 2.15 -3.36 7.51
N GLU A 26 1.10 -3.84 6.86
CA GLU A 26 0.49 -5.13 7.20
C GLU A 26 1.47 -6.32 7.18
N PRO A 27 2.38 -6.48 6.20
CA PRO A 27 3.35 -7.57 6.22
C PRO A 27 4.21 -7.57 7.49
N GLN A 28 4.73 -6.40 7.87
CA GLN A 28 5.52 -6.22 9.09
C GLN A 28 4.73 -6.62 10.33
N ARG A 29 3.46 -6.19 10.41
CA ARG A 29 2.60 -6.53 11.55
C ARG A 29 2.32 -8.01 11.65
N TYR A 30 2.04 -8.67 10.53
CA TYR A 30 1.78 -10.11 10.50
C TYR A 30 3.03 -10.87 10.93
N TYR A 31 4.20 -10.47 10.43
CA TYR A 31 5.49 -11.05 10.80
C TYR A 31 5.77 -10.93 12.31
N LEU A 32 5.66 -9.74 12.87
CA LEU A 32 5.96 -9.48 14.29
C LEU A 32 4.95 -10.14 15.23
N LYS A 33 3.65 -10.15 14.88
CA LYS A 33 2.62 -10.88 15.65
C LYS A 33 2.84 -12.38 15.61
N GLY A 34 3.14 -12.94 14.43
CA GLY A 34 3.29 -14.37 14.22
C GLY A 34 4.51 -14.97 14.92
N MET A 35 5.61 -14.22 15.02
CA MET A 35 6.86 -14.73 15.60
C MET A 35 6.87 -14.85 17.12
N LYS A 36 5.86 -14.37 17.87
CA LYS A 36 5.83 -14.36 19.35
C LYS A 36 7.15 -13.86 19.99
N ARG A 37 7.94 -13.05 19.27
CA ARG A 37 9.31 -12.66 19.65
C ARG A 37 9.38 -11.53 20.69
N GLY A 38 8.31 -11.30 21.45
CA GLY A 38 8.27 -10.31 22.52
C GLY A 38 8.25 -8.83 22.08
N ALA A 39 8.41 -8.52 20.79
CA ALA A 39 8.24 -7.18 20.26
C ALA A 39 6.76 -6.89 19.98
N THR A 40 6.26 -5.77 20.52
CA THR A 40 4.92 -5.27 20.18
C THR A 40 4.93 -4.81 18.73
N ALA A 41 4.16 -5.50 17.87
CA ALA A 41 3.99 -5.08 16.49
C ALA A 41 3.41 -3.65 16.43
N PRO A 42 3.89 -2.77 15.54
CA PRO A 42 3.34 -1.43 15.42
C PRO A 42 1.85 -1.48 15.07
N ALA A 43 1.14 -0.39 15.37
CA ALA A 43 -0.23 -0.23 14.91
C ALA A 43 -0.28 -0.32 13.38
N ARG A 44 -1.41 -0.79 12.82
CA ARG A 44 -1.56 -0.75 11.37
C ARG A 44 -1.64 0.70 10.95
N LEU A 45 -0.94 1.00 9.88
CA LEU A 45 -0.98 2.30 9.25
C LEU A 45 -1.06 2.10 7.74
N HIS A 46 -2.10 2.68 7.16
CA HIS A 46 -2.25 2.86 5.74
C HIS A 46 -2.02 4.33 5.40
N VAL A 47 -1.19 4.62 4.41
CA VAL A 47 -0.90 5.98 3.96
C VAL A 47 -1.18 6.09 2.48
N LEU A 48 -2.02 7.05 2.09
CA LEU A 48 -2.25 7.41 0.70
C LEU A 48 -1.80 8.85 0.49
N ILE A 49 -0.85 9.05 -0.44
CA ILE A 49 -0.37 10.38 -0.84
C ILE A 49 -0.60 10.56 -2.33
N GLN A 50 -1.40 11.56 -2.69
CA GLN A 50 -1.76 11.82 -4.09
C GLN A 50 -1.40 13.26 -4.49
N PRO A 51 -0.86 13.47 -5.70
CA PRO A 51 -0.53 14.81 -6.16
C PRO A 51 -1.79 15.64 -6.40
N VAL A 52 -1.72 16.92 -6.06
CA VAL A 52 -2.70 17.94 -6.44
C VAL A 52 -2.06 18.83 -7.48
N ALA A 53 -2.79 19.16 -8.55
CA ALA A 53 -2.33 20.04 -9.64
C ALA A 53 -2.26 21.52 -9.21
N GLU A 54 -1.58 21.80 -8.09
CA GLU A 54 -1.41 23.11 -7.47
C GLU A 54 0.06 23.50 -7.41
N LYS A 55 0.31 24.81 -7.33
CA LYS A 55 1.62 25.39 -6.97
C LYS A 55 1.47 26.12 -5.63
N PRO A 56 2.38 25.94 -4.66
CA PRO A 56 3.56 25.04 -4.65
C PRO A 56 3.19 23.56 -4.75
N LEU A 57 4.20 22.69 -4.97
CA LEU A 57 3.99 21.26 -5.18
C LEU A 57 3.28 20.65 -3.97
N THR A 58 2.06 20.19 -4.21
CA THR A 58 1.09 19.88 -3.15
C THR A 58 0.57 18.45 -3.32
N PHE A 59 0.27 17.81 -2.19
CA PHE A 59 -0.32 16.48 -2.14
C PHE A 59 -1.45 16.44 -1.10
N THR A 60 -2.45 15.61 -1.35
CA THR A 60 -3.35 15.14 -0.28
C THR A 60 -2.67 14.01 0.47
N LEU A 61 -2.92 13.94 1.77
CA LEU A 61 -2.53 12.85 2.66
C LEU A 61 -3.81 12.27 3.26
N GLU A 62 -3.99 10.96 3.14
CA GLU A 62 -4.91 10.20 3.98
C GLU A 62 -4.14 9.18 4.79
N GLU A 63 -4.41 9.13 6.09
CA GLU A 63 -3.96 8.06 6.96
C GLU A 63 -5.17 7.29 7.48
N ARG A 64 -5.04 5.97 7.54
CA ARG A 64 -6.03 5.07 8.15
C ARG A 64 -5.31 4.24 9.20
N ASP A 65 -5.86 4.20 10.41
CA ASP A 65 -5.29 3.44 11.51
C ASP A 65 -6.16 2.22 11.86
N GLY A 66 -5.52 1.16 12.34
CA GLY A 66 -6.23 -0.02 12.83
C GLY A 66 -6.51 -1.11 11.80
N SER A 67 -7.28 -2.12 12.20
CA SER A 67 -7.53 -3.32 11.40
C SER A 67 -8.46 -3.10 10.22
N GLU A 68 -9.31 -2.08 10.27
CA GLU A 68 -10.31 -1.79 9.26
C GLU A 68 -9.79 -0.70 8.33
N HIS A 69 -9.75 -1.01 7.04
CA HIS A 69 -9.22 -0.11 6.00
C HIS A 69 -10.16 1.04 5.67
N ASP A 70 -11.36 1.08 6.23
CA ASP A 70 -12.45 1.84 5.63
C ASP A 70 -12.60 3.25 6.20
N GLU A 71 -12.19 3.45 7.45
CA GLU A 71 -12.28 4.76 8.09
C GLU A 71 -10.96 5.55 7.99
N VAL A 72 -11.06 6.77 7.48
CA VAL A 72 -9.93 7.69 7.41
C VAL A 72 -9.74 8.35 8.77
N SER A 73 -8.62 8.05 9.43
CA SER A 73 -8.32 8.60 10.76
C SER A 73 -7.69 9.99 10.70
N ARG A 74 -7.06 10.32 9.57
CA ARG A 74 -6.51 11.67 9.32
C ARG A 74 -6.53 12.00 7.84
N GLN A 75 -6.92 13.24 7.55
CA GLN A 75 -6.69 13.86 6.25
C GLN A 75 -5.84 15.12 6.43
N GLY A 76 -5.00 15.41 5.44
CA GLY A 76 -4.15 16.59 5.46
C GLY A 76 -3.63 16.98 4.09
N LYS A 77 -2.92 18.11 4.06
CA LYS A 77 -2.23 18.66 2.90
C LYS A 77 -0.73 18.60 3.17
N LEU A 78 0.02 17.98 2.26
CA LEU A 78 1.47 18.03 2.23
C LEU A 78 1.91 19.05 1.19
N THR A 79 2.82 19.96 1.54
CA THR A 79 3.43 20.92 0.61
C THR A 79 4.93 20.72 0.60
N LEU A 80 5.52 20.50 -0.59
CA LEU A 80 6.96 20.43 -0.79
C LEU A 80 7.50 21.72 -1.42
N GLU A 81 8.57 22.25 -0.85
CA GLU A 81 9.28 23.41 -1.37
C GLU A 81 10.80 23.25 -1.24
N ALA A 82 11.57 23.90 -2.10
CA ALA A 82 13.00 24.02 -1.89
C ALA A 82 13.27 25.28 -1.06
N ASP A 83 13.92 25.13 0.09
CA ASP A 83 14.34 26.27 0.90
C ASP A 83 15.69 26.79 0.38
N ALA A 84 15.69 28.05 -0.06
CA ALA A 84 16.90 28.70 -0.57
C ALA A 84 17.96 28.94 0.51
N ALA A 85 17.55 29.11 1.77
CA ALA A 85 18.46 29.39 2.87
C ALA A 85 19.21 28.14 3.33
N THR A 86 18.48 27.06 3.62
CA THR A 86 19.07 25.79 4.07
C THR A 86 19.49 24.87 2.92
N ARG A 87 19.05 25.17 1.69
CA ARG A 87 19.23 24.35 0.47
C ARG A 87 18.63 22.94 0.60
N GLN A 88 17.72 22.75 1.54
CA GLN A 88 17.00 21.50 1.76
C GLN A 88 15.65 21.53 1.04
N VAL A 89 15.09 20.34 0.80
CA VAL A 89 13.67 20.22 0.46
C VAL A 89 12.90 20.20 1.76
N LEU A 90 11.99 21.15 1.95
CA LEU A 90 11.09 21.20 3.09
C LEU A 90 9.75 20.57 2.72
N MET A 91 9.20 19.78 3.63
CA MET A 91 7.84 19.27 3.58
C MET A 91 7.04 19.83 4.73
N LYS A 92 5.87 20.39 4.45
CA LYS A 92 4.94 20.89 5.47
C LYS A 92 3.67 20.05 5.44
N LEU A 93 3.25 19.54 6.60
CA LEU A 93 1.94 18.95 6.81
C LEU A 93 1.02 19.97 7.46
N ASP A 94 -0.15 20.17 6.86
CA ASP A 94 -1.29 20.85 7.45
C ASP A 94 -2.48 19.90 7.52
N ALA A 95 -2.86 19.50 8.73
CA ALA A 95 -4.00 18.63 9.02
C ALA A 95 -4.84 19.25 10.15
N GLY A 96 -5.24 20.52 9.98
CA GLY A 96 -6.04 21.25 10.96
C GLY A 96 -5.19 21.71 12.15
N ALA A 97 -5.44 21.15 13.34
CA ALA A 97 -4.64 21.47 14.52
C ALA A 97 -3.23 20.86 14.48
N LEU A 98 -3.01 19.87 13.61
CA LEU A 98 -1.75 19.19 13.41
C LEU A 98 -0.91 19.88 12.33
N GLN A 99 0.25 20.41 12.73
CA GLN A 99 1.19 21.08 11.84
C GLN A 99 2.61 20.59 12.09
N CYS A 100 3.31 20.22 11.03
CA CYS A 100 4.63 19.64 11.13
C CYS A 100 5.46 20.00 9.91
N VAL A 101 6.75 20.22 10.09
CA VAL A 101 7.68 20.56 9.01
C VAL A 101 8.84 19.58 9.07
N TRP A 102 9.27 19.06 7.92
CA TRP A 102 10.44 18.20 7.80
C TRP A 102 11.44 18.78 6.81
N GLY A 103 12.73 18.63 7.13
CA GLY A 103 13.83 18.88 6.20
C GLY A 103 14.34 17.56 5.65
N TRP A 104 14.27 17.40 4.32
CA TRP A 104 14.76 16.24 3.62
C TRP A 104 16.24 16.37 3.29
N SER A 105 16.96 15.26 3.45
CA SER A 105 18.36 15.11 3.08
C SER A 105 18.59 13.73 2.46
N ARG A 106 19.51 13.64 1.51
CA ARG A 106 19.86 12.36 0.89
C ARG A 106 20.85 11.59 1.76
N ARG A 107 20.58 10.31 1.98
CA ARG A 107 21.44 9.35 2.70
C ARG A 107 21.63 8.12 1.81
N ASN A 108 22.75 8.06 1.10
CA ASN A 108 23.02 7.00 0.12
C ASN A 108 21.90 6.92 -0.96
N THR A 109 21.20 5.79 -1.02
CA THR A 109 20.11 5.51 -1.95
C THR A 109 18.74 5.92 -1.44
N VAL A 110 18.63 6.35 -0.18
CA VAL A 110 17.35 6.73 0.45
C VAL A 110 17.33 8.22 0.79
N TRP A 111 16.13 8.75 0.96
CA TRP A 111 15.88 10.09 1.49
C TRP A 111 15.50 10.00 2.96
N MET A 112 16.01 10.91 3.77
CA MET A 112 15.70 11.00 5.20
C MET A 112 15.15 12.39 5.50
N ALA A 113 13.96 12.47 6.10
CA ALA A 113 13.32 13.70 6.55
C ALA A 113 13.29 13.74 8.08
N THR A 114 13.89 14.77 8.67
CA THR A 114 13.85 15.00 10.12
C THR A 114 12.92 16.18 10.42
N PRO A 115 12.10 16.11 11.48
CA PRO A 115 11.28 17.24 11.90
C PRO A 115 12.12 18.51 12.15
N VAL A 116 11.66 19.64 11.63
CA VAL A 116 12.25 20.97 11.85
C VAL A 116 11.46 21.62 12.98
N GLY A 117 11.98 21.51 14.21
CA GLY A 117 11.31 21.98 15.42
C GLY A 117 10.21 21.02 15.91
N ALA A 118 9.37 21.51 16.81
CA ALA A 118 8.29 20.72 17.40
C ALA A 118 7.04 20.71 16.50
N CYS A 119 6.46 19.53 16.29
CA CYS A 119 5.21 19.40 15.56
C CYS A 119 4.01 19.67 16.48
N ARG A 120 3.18 20.65 16.10
CA ARG A 120 2.00 21.04 16.85
C ARG A 120 0.89 20.01 16.67
N GLY A 121 0.17 19.68 17.74
CA GLY A 121 -0.94 18.72 17.68
C GLY A 121 -0.52 17.27 17.42
N PHE A 122 0.79 16.99 17.51
CA PHE A 122 1.36 15.67 17.28
C PHE A 122 0.77 14.64 18.26
N THR A 123 0.36 13.51 17.71
CA THR A 123 0.06 12.28 18.45
C THR A 123 1.03 11.22 17.99
N ASP A 124 1.33 10.21 18.81
CA ASP A 124 2.27 9.13 18.44
C ASP A 124 1.82 8.27 17.24
N ARG A 125 0.68 8.60 16.59
CA ARG A 125 0.09 7.92 15.42
C ARG A 125 0.33 8.67 14.11
N GLY A 126 0.49 7.90 13.03
CA GLY A 126 0.70 8.41 11.67
C GLY A 126 2.13 8.90 11.42
N ILE A 127 2.34 9.68 10.36
CA ILE A 127 3.68 10.14 9.93
C ILE A 127 4.18 11.36 10.71
N ALA A 128 3.26 12.18 11.24
CA ALA A 128 3.59 13.44 11.91
C ALA A 128 4.62 13.24 13.01
N GLY A 129 5.57 14.16 13.20
CA GLY A 129 6.55 14.17 14.29
C GLY A 129 7.60 13.04 14.26
N LYS A 130 7.51 12.09 13.34
CA LYS A 130 8.47 10.99 13.17
C LYS A 130 9.59 11.39 12.20
N THR A 131 10.74 10.74 12.31
CA THR A 131 11.74 10.77 11.24
C THR A 131 11.25 9.86 10.12
N LEU A 132 11.31 10.37 8.89
CA LEU A 132 10.78 9.73 7.70
C LEU A 132 11.93 9.23 6.84
N TRP A 133 11.82 8.02 6.32
CA TRP A 133 12.79 7.47 5.39
C TRP A 133 12.07 7.03 4.13
N LEU A 134 12.56 7.41 2.96
CA LEU A 134 11.88 7.19 1.69
C LEU A 134 12.82 6.53 0.68
N GLY A 135 12.50 5.29 0.33
CA GLY A 135 13.14 4.51 -0.72
C GLY A 135 12.26 4.44 -1.98
N ALA A 136 12.66 3.58 -2.91
CA ALA A 136 11.88 3.33 -4.14
C ALA A 136 10.54 2.67 -3.82
N ASP A 137 10.57 1.59 -3.01
CA ASP A 137 9.41 0.74 -2.74
C ASP A 137 8.97 0.76 -1.27
N GLU A 138 9.64 1.55 -0.43
CA GLU A 138 9.45 1.53 1.02
C GLU A 138 9.42 2.95 1.60
N PHE A 139 8.54 3.14 2.58
CA PHE A 139 8.40 4.34 3.37
C PHE A 139 8.46 3.97 4.85
N TRP A 140 9.55 4.33 5.53
CA TRP A 140 9.75 3.99 6.94
C TRP A 140 9.48 5.17 7.86
N LEU A 141 8.92 4.87 9.02
CA LEU A 141 8.70 5.82 10.09
C LEU A 141 9.51 5.41 11.32
N GLU A 142 10.31 6.35 11.82
CA GLU A 142 11.11 6.17 13.02
C GLU A 142 10.57 7.06 14.14
N SER A 143 10.22 6.43 15.25
CA SER A 143 9.75 7.08 16.47
C SER A 143 10.69 6.74 17.62
N PRO A 144 11.18 7.72 18.39
CA PRO A 144 12.05 7.44 19.53
C PRO A 144 11.35 6.66 20.67
N LYS A 145 10.02 6.55 20.61
CA LYS A 145 9.20 5.79 21.56
C LYS A 145 8.93 4.35 21.13
N GLU A 146 9.23 4.00 19.88
CA GLU A 146 9.01 2.66 19.33
C GLU A 146 10.34 1.90 19.30
N SER A 147 10.31 0.61 19.64
CA SER A 147 11.51 -0.24 19.61
C SER A 147 11.87 -0.74 18.21
N VAL A 148 10.94 -0.58 17.26
CA VAL A 148 11.09 -1.00 15.86
C VAL A 148 10.62 0.13 14.96
N LEU A 149 11.26 0.27 13.80
CA LEU A 149 10.81 1.16 12.73
C LEU A 149 9.46 0.65 12.22
N THR A 150 8.54 1.55 11.86
CA THR A 150 7.35 1.14 11.11
C THR A 150 7.71 1.10 9.62
N GLU A 151 7.62 -0.08 9.01
CA GLU A 151 7.93 -0.32 7.59
C GLU A 151 6.65 -0.30 6.76
N LEU A 152 6.43 0.73 5.95
CA LEU A 152 5.29 0.82 5.04
C LEU A 152 5.75 0.45 3.62
N GLY A 153 5.31 -0.70 3.12
CA GLY A 153 5.60 -1.11 1.75
C GLY A 153 4.70 -0.37 0.75
N ARG A 154 5.28 0.15 -0.32
CA ARG A 154 4.54 0.74 -1.45
C ARG A 154 3.64 -0.33 -2.08
N ALA A 155 2.45 0.09 -2.51
CA ALA A 155 1.53 -0.72 -3.28
C ALA A 155 1.80 -0.57 -4.77
N HIS A 156 1.83 -1.71 -5.47
CA HIS A 156 1.90 -1.75 -6.92
C HIS A 156 0.51 -1.94 -7.51
N ASN A 157 0.25 -1.27 -8.63
CA ASN A 157 -1.02 -1.33 -9.34
C ASN A 157 -1.03 -2.47 -10.34
N TYR A 158 -2.17 -3.15 -10.44
CA TYR A 158 -2.39 -4.26 -11.36
C TYR A 158 -3.68 -4.04 -12.14
N GLU A 159 -3.62 -4.38 -13.42
CA GLU A 159 -4.79 -4.60 -14.25
C GLU A 159 -5.10 -6.09 -14.26
N CYS A 160 -6.35 -6.44 -13.98
CA CYS A 160 -6.83 -7.78 -13.83
C CYS A 160 -8.00 -8.08 -14.76
N TYR A 161 -8.20 -9.36 -15.01
CA TYR A 161 -9.42 -9.88 -15.62
C TYR A 161 -9.92 -11.11 -14.87
N ILE A 162 -11.20 -11.40 -15.03
CA ILE A 162 -11.85 -12.64 -14.57
C ILE A 162 -12.60 -13.23 -15.77
N ALA A 163 -12.38 -14.50 -16.06
CA ALA A 163 -13.19 -15.27 -17.00
C ALA A 163 -13.92 -16.37 -16.23
N LEU A 164 -15.24 -16.41 -16.36
CA LEU A 164 -16.12 -17.38 -15.72
C LEU A 164 -16.80 -18.23 -16.79
N GLN A 165 -16.82 -19.53 -16.58
CA GLN A 165 -17.62 -20.48 -17.33
C GLN A 165 -18.62 -21.14 -16.37
N PRO A 166 -19.84 -20.61 -16.25
CA PRO A 166 -20.90 -21.30 -15.54
C PRO A 166 -21.37 -22.54 -16.33
N HIS A 167 -21.90 -23.55 -15.65
CA HIS A 167 -22.47 -24.74 -16.28
C HIS A 167 -23.74 -24.42 -17.10
N ASP A 168 -24.67 -23.64 -16.53
CA ASP A 168 -25.99 -23.36 -17.11
C ASP A 168 -26.17 -21.91 -17.61
N ALA A 169 -25.07 -21.17 -17.81
CA ALA A 169 -25.12 -19.80 -18.29
C ALA A 169 -24.01 -19.50 -19.30
N LYS A 170 -24.13 -18.35 -19.97
CA LYS A 170 -23.13 -17.93 -20.95
C LYS A 170 -21.79 -17.63 -20.25
N PRO A 171 -20.66 -17.91 -20.93
CA PRO A 171 -19.36 -17.48 -20.46
C PRO A 171 -19.34 -15.96 -20.25
N GLN A 172 -18.70 -15.51 -19.18
CA GLN A 172 -18.57 -14.09 -18.83
C GLN A 172 -17.11 -13.72 -18.67
N ILE A 173 -16.73 -12.55 -19.18
CA ILE A 173 -15.39 -11.99 -19.03
C ILE A 173 -15.50 -10.57 -18.48
N PHE A 174 -14.83 -10.32 -17.37
CA PHE A 174 -14.67 -9.02 -16.75
C PHE A 174 -13.24 -8.55 -16.98
N THR A 175 -13.06 -7.40 -17.63
CA THR A 175 -11.76 -6.81 -17.97
C THR A 175 -11.65 -5.39 -17.44
N GLY A 176 -10.43 -4.82 -17.45
CA GLY A 176 -10.20 -3.45 -16.95
C GLY A 176 -10.40 -3.32 -15.44
N LEU A 177 -10.22 -4.42 -14.71
CA LEU A 177 -10.34 -4.43 -13.25
C LEU A 177 -9.02 -3.93 -12.66
N HIS A 178 -9.06 -2.85 -11.88
CA HIS A 178 -7.85 -2.28 -11.29
C HIS A 178 -7.76 -2.62 -9.80
N LEU A 179 -6.66 -3.23 -9.40
CA LEU A 179 -6.35 -3.60 -8.02
C LEU A 179 -4.95 -3.13 -7.63
N HIS A 180 -4.64 -3.16 -6.35
CA HIS A 180 -3.27 -3.00 -5.85
C HIS A 180 -2.91 -4.15 -4.92
N ASP A 181 -1.62 -4.47 -4.84
CA ASP A 181 -1.15 -5.61 -4.05
C ASP A 181 -1.12 -5.38 -2.54
N ARG A 182 -1.38 -4.17 -2.02
CA ARG A 182 -1.51 -3.94 -0.56
C ARG A 182 -2.95 -4.11 -0.05
N GLY A 183 -3.61 -5.19 -0.47
CA GLY A 183 -4.96 -5.55 -0.01
C GLY A 183 -6.09 -4.94 -0.83
N GLY A 184 -5.89 -4.71 -2.13
CA GLY A 184 -6.94 -4.21 -3.01
C GLY A 184 -8.03 -5.26 -3.21
N THR A 185 -9.28 -4.84 -3.14
CA THR A 185 -10.45 -5.67 -3.42
C THR A 185 -11.36 -5.00 -4.45
N LEU A 186 -12.05 -5.81 -5.25
CA LEU A 186 -13.03 -5.34 -6.23
C LEU A 186 -14.17 -6.35 -6.35
N GLU A 187 -15.40 -5.86 -6.38
CA GLU A 187 -16.58 -6.69 -6.59
C GLU A 187 -17.03 -6.65 -8.06
N VAL A 188 -17.36 -7.81 -8.60
CA VAL A 188 -18.03 -7.98 -9.90
C VAL A 188 -19.36 -8.68 -9.71
N LYS A 189 -20.35 -8.30 -10.52
CA LYS A 189 -21.67 -8.92 -10.51
C LYS A 189 -21.88 -9.74 -11.77
N THR A 190 -22.28 -11.00 -11.61
CA THR A 190 -22.57 -11.90 -12.73
C THR A 190 -23.95 -11.63 -13.32
N ASP A 191 -24.16 -12.06 -14.57
CA ASP A 191 -25.44 -11.98 -15.29
C ASP A 191 -26.33 -13.23 -15.12
N GLU A 192 -25.89 -14.21 -14.32
CA GLU A 192 -26.65 -15.44 -14.09
C GLU A 192 -27.95 -15.15 -13.31
N THR A 193 -28.89 -16.09 -13.30
CA THR A 193 -30.14 -15.95 -12.54
C THR A 193 -30.22 -17.04 -11.47
N PRO A 194 -30.10 -16.70 -10.17
CA PRO A 194 -29.92 -15.36 -9.61
C PRO A 194 -28.48 -14.83 -9.77
N ALA A 195 -28.34 -13.51 -9.96
CA ALA A 195 -27.03 -12.87 -10.10
C ALA A 195 -26.22 -13.02 -8.81
N ARG A 196 -24.94 -13.38 -8.94
CA ARG A 196 -24.01 -13.47 -7.81
C ARG A 196 -23.05 -12.29 -7.83
N THR A 197 -22.62 -11.90 -6.64
CA THR A 197 -21.50 -10.97 -6.46
C THR A 197 -20.26 -11.80 -6.15
N LEU A 198 -19.16 -11.50 -6.83
CA LEU A 198 -17.85 -12.11 -6.58
C LEU A 198 -16.85 -11.01 -6.20
N THR A 199 -15.98 -11.29 -5.25
CA THR A 199 -14.92 -10.40 -4.81
C THR A 199 -13.57 -10.94 -5.29
N LEU A 200 -12.85 -10.12 -6.04
CA LEU A 200 -11.45 -10.34 -6.42
C LEU A 200 -10.56 -9.58 -5.43
N SER A 201 -9.62 -10.29 -4.81
CA SER A 201 -8.73 -9.73 -3.79
C SER A 201 -7.27 -9.98 -4.16
N LEU A 202 -6.45 -8.92 -4.19
CA LEU A 202 -5.01 -9.00 -4.47
C LEU A 202 -4.22 -8.52 -3.26
N ARG A 203 -3.31 -9.37 -2.77
CA ARG A 203 -2.54 -9.10 -1.56
C ARG A 203 -1.12 -9.64 -1.62
N ARG A 204 -0.15 -8.78 -1.29
CA ARG A 204 1.23 -9.07 -0.98
C ARG A 204 1.36 -9.04 0.55
N GLY A 205 1.56 -10.20 1.14
CA GLY A 205 1.56 -10.37 2.59
C GLY A 205 2.40 -11.55 3.03
N MET A 206 2.55 -11.71 4.35
CA MET A 206 3.31 -12.81 4.94
C MET A 206 2.42 -14.04 5.09
N TRP A 207 2.92 -15.19 4.65
CA TRP A 207 2.22 -16.47 4.65
C TRP A 207 3.09 -17.56 5.25
N PRO A 208 2.49 -18.60 5.86
CA PRO A 208 3.25 -19.79 6.26
C PRO A 208 3.99 -20.38 5.06
N SER A 209 5.29 -20.58 5.21
CA SER A 209 6.08 -21.36 4.26
C SER A 209 5.61 -22.81 4.21
N ASN A 210 5.97 -23.54 3.15
CA ASN A 210 5.63 -24.96 3.00
C ASN A 210 6.12 -25.84 4.16
N SER A 211 7.14 -25.41 4.92
CA SER A 211 7.63 -26.13 6.09
C SER A 211 6.84 -25.82 7.37
N GLY A 212 5.90 -24.88 7.34
CA GLY A 212 5.10 -24.41 8.48
C GLY A 212 5.89 -23.66 9.56
N ASN A 213 7.22 -23.64 9.47
CA ASN A 213 8.09 -23.14 10.55
C ASN A 213 8.54 -21.69 10.36
N ASN A 214 8.34 -21.12 9.18
CA ASN A 214 8.70 -19.74 8.85
C ASN A 214 7.58 -19.05 8.07
N LEU A 215 7.60 -17.72 8.06
CA LEU A 215 6.75 -16.91 7.18
C LEU A 215 7.55 -16.48 5.94
N VAL A 216 6.92 -16.47 4.78
CA VAL A 216 7.43 -15.95 3.52
C VAL A 216 6.48 -14.90 2.98
N GLU A 217 7.01 -13.83 2.40
CA GLU A 217 6.15 -12.89 1.68
C GLU A 217 5.72 -13.54 0.36
N LEU A 218 4.43 -13.44 0.01
CA LEU A 218 3.90 -13.91 -1.27
C LEU A 218 2.89 -12.90 -1.82
N LEU A 219 2.82 -12.83 -3.14
CA LEU A 219 1.71 -12.22 -3.86
C LEU A 219 0.60 -13.27 -4.02
N SER A 220 -0.60 -12.94 -3.58
CA SER A 220 -1.77 -13.81 -3.55
C SER A 220 -2.96 -13.14 -4.24
N LEU A 221 -3.64 -13.89 -5.09
CA LEU A 221 -4.86 -13.50 -5.78
C LEU A 221 -5.98 -14.45 -5.36
N TYR A 222 -7.10 -13.93 -4.91
CA TYR A 222 -8.27 -14.72 -4.51
C TYR A 222 -9.52 -14.27 -5.25
N LEU A 223 -10.38 -15.23 -5.55
CA LEU A 223 -11.76 -15.00 -5.93
C LEU A 223 -12.66 -15.71 -4.94
N HIS A 224 -13.62 -15.01 -4.35
CA HIS A 224 -14.55 -15.55 -3.37
C HIS A 224 -15.91 -14.84 -3.44
N GLU A 225 -16.92 -15.36 -2.76
CA GLU A 225 -18.19 -14.64 -2.56
C GLU A 225 -18.08 -13.69 -1.36
N PRO A 226 -18.83 -12.56 -1.34
CA PRO A 226 -18.85 -11.65 -0.19
C PRO A 226 -19.27 -12.37 1.09
N GLY A 227 -18.52 -12.15 2.18
CA GLY A 227 -18.80 -12.76 3.48
C GLY A 227 -18.57 -14.28 3.55
N ASN A 228 -18.14 -14.92 2.46
CA ASN A 228 -17.88 -16.36 2.42
C ASN A 228 -16.36 -16.61 2.44
N PRO A 229 -15.83 -17.35 3.43
CA PRO A 229 -14.41 -17.70 3.48
C PRO A 229 -14.02 -18.76 2.43
N ALA A 230 -14.98 -19.41 1.76
CA ALA A 230 -14.70 -20.39 0.73
C ALA A 230 -14.15 -19.69 -0.54
N ILE A 231 -12.85 -19.87 -0.75
CA ILE A 231 -12.15 -19.38 -1.93
C ILE A 231 -12.60 -20.21 -3.14
N LEU A 232 -13.18 -19.55 -4.14
CA LEU A 232 -13.55 -20.15 -5.43
C LEU A 232 -12.32 -20.44 -6.29
N GLY A 233 -11.27 -19.63 -6.15
CA GLY A 233 -9.99 -19.87 -6.80
C GLY A 233 -8.88 -19.00 -6.20
N SER A 234 -7.65 -19.53 -6.18
CA SER A 234 -6.49 -18.78 -5.71
C SER A 234 -5.26 -18.98 -6.59
N GLY A 235 -4.48 -17.92 -6.71
CA GLY A 235 -3.19 -17.91 -7.39
C GLY A 235 -2.12 -17.29 -6.50
N TRP A 236 -0.89 -17.79 -6.62
CA TRP A 236 0.23 -17.38 -5.78
C TRP A 236 1.46 -17.11 -6.65
N ALA A 237 2.25 -16.11 -6.27
CA ALA A 237 3.49 -15.76 -6.93
C ALA A 237 4.49 -15.18 -5.92
N THR A 238 5.73 -14.99 -6.37
CA THR A 238 6.73 -14.26 -5.58
C THR A 238 6.30 -12.80 -5.40
N PRO A 239 6.74 -12.11 -4.34
CA PRO A 239 6.35 -10.72 -4.07
C PRO A 239 6.67 -9.72 -5.18
N GLU A 240 7.71 -10.00 -5.98
CA GLU A 240 8.19 -9.16 -7.07
C GLU A 240 7.56 -9.51 -8.43
N ALA A 241 6.68 -10.53 -8.46
CA ALA A 241 6.09 -11.01 -9.69
C ALA A 241 5.26 -9.92 -10.37
N THR A 242 5.51 -9.69 -11.65
CA THR A 242 4.73 -8.74 -12.47
C THR A 242 3.39 -9.33 -12.91
N ARG A 243 3.15 -10.61 -12.63
CA ARG A 243 1.95 -11.36 -13.00
C ARG A 243 1.61 -12.38 -11.92
N VAL A 244 0.32 -12.53 -11.64
CA VAL A 244 -0.24 -13.59 -10.79
C VAL A 244 -1.58 -14.03 -11.37
N GLY A 245 -1.93 -15.29 -11.21
CA GLY A 245 -3.21 -15.79 -11.70
C GLY A 245 -3.46 -17.24 -11.34
N PHE A 246 -4.67 -17.70 -11.64
CA PHE A 246 -5.10 -19.06 -11.44
C PHE A 246 -6.11 -19.47 -12.52
N GLY A 247 -6.32 -20.78 -12.64
CA GLY A 247 -7.47 -21.37 -13.32
C GLY A 247 -7.99 -22.52 -12.46
N THR A 248 -9.30 -22.66 -12.35
CA THR A 248 -9.92 -23.83 -11.71
C THR A 248 -10.42 -24.80 -12.75
N GLU A 249 -10.27 -26.09 -12.47
CA GLU A 249 -10.92 -27.17 -13.23
C GLU A 249 -12.36 -27.38 -12.70
N GLU A 250 -13.20 -28.08 -13.48
CA GLU A 250 -14.65 -28.24 -13.22
C GLU A 250 -15.00 -28.71 -11.80
N GLU A 251 -14.11 -29.46 -11.14
CA GLU A 251 -14.36 -30.03 -9.81
C GLU A 251 -14.13 -29.04 -8.64
N GLY A 252 -13.49 -27.88 -8.89
CA GLY A 252 -13.00 -26.98 -7.85
C GLY A 252 -13.99 -25.90 -7.38
N VAL A 253 -15.08 -25.68 -8.10
CA VAL A 253 -16.09 -24.66 -7.77
C VAL A 253 -17.45 -25.33 -7.71
N ALA A 254 -18.17 -25.17 -6.59
CA ALA A 254 -19.51 -25.72 -6.43
C ALA A 254 -20.36 -25.44 -7.69
N ASN A 255 -20.89 -26.51 -8.29
CA ASN A 255 -21.69 -26.54 -9.53
C ASN A 255 -20.91 -26.49 -10.88
N GLY A 256 -19.73 -27.11 -10.99
CA GLY A 256 -19.10 -27.37 -12.30
C GLY A 256 -18.60 -26.12 -13.01
N LYS A 257 -18.24 -25.07 -12.26
CA LYS A 257 -17.87 -23.76 -12.83
C LYS A 257 -16.35 -23.65 -12.95
N THR A 258 -15.84 -23.31 -14.13
CA THR A 258 -14.43 -22.91 -14.23
C THR A 258 -14.29 -21.41 -14.03
N ALA A 259 -13.27 -21.00 -13.30
CA ALA A 259 -12.92 -19.61 -13.09
C ALA A 259 -11.44 -19.42 -13.40
N ASN A 260 -11.13 -18.43 -14.23
CA ASN A 260 -9.77 -17.98 -14.47
C ASN A 260 -9.66 -16.52 -14.05
N ALA A 261 -8.64 -16.17 -13.29
CA ALA A 261 -8.31 -14.78 -13.05
C ALA A 261 -6.81 -14.57 -13.20
N ARG A 262 -6.44 -13.43 -13.78
CA ARG A 262 -5.04 -13.00 -13.86
C ARG A 262 -4.94 -11.52 -13.64
N CYS A 263 -3.85 -11.10 -13.04
CA CYS A 263 -3.45 -9.73 -12.81
C CYS A 263 -2.05 -9.50 -13.38
N LYS A 264 -1.83 -8.33 -13.98
CA LYS A 264 -0.54 -7.86 -14.50
C LYS A 264 -0.23 -6.48 -13.95
N ARG A 265 0.99 -6.27 -13.46
CA ARG A 265 1.45 -4.97 -12.95
C ARG A 265 1.47 -3.91 -14.06
N ILE A 266 1.06 -2.68 -13.75
CA ILE A 266 0.89 -1.57 -14.71
C ILE A 266 1.63 -0.28 -14.36
N ASP A 267 2.44 -0.28 -13.30
CA ASP A 267 3.34 0.83 -12.93
C ASP A 267 4.82 0.55 -13.22
#